data_AF-A0A496V435-F1
#
_entry.id   AF-A0A496V435-F1
#
_cell.length_a   1.000
_cell.length_b   1.000
_cell.length_c   1.000
_cell.angle_alpha   90.00
_cell.angle_beta   90.00
_cell.angle_gamma   90.00
#
_symmetry.space_group_name_H-M   'P 1'
#
loop_
_entity.id
_entity.type
_entity.pdbx_description
1 polymer ?
#
loop_
_entity_poly.entity_id
_entity_poly.type
_entity_poly.pdbx_seq_one_letter_code
_entity_poly.pdbx_strand_id
1 'polypeptide(L)'
;MAQELTSSKLYHQLLKEGASKLSNSELIAVLLETTPPDQEMRTLGLTYQLLYEGELRDLRDFLGVLSDWLYYTQDIFEADEALLKASLEVQRRALTKVLRNSNAII
;
A
#
# COMPACT_ATOMS: atom_id res chain seq x y z
N MET A 1 -16.65 -18.95 -17.31
CA MET A 1 -16.67 -19.18 -15.85
C MET A 1 -16.75 -17.81 -15.20
N ALA A 2 -17.90 -17.46 -14.62
CA ALA A 2 -18.05 -16.23 -13.86
C ALA A 2 -17.30 -16.44 -12.54
N GLN A 3 -16.13 -15.81 -12.43
CA GLN A 3 -15.39 -15.71 -11.19
C GLN A 3 -16.19 -14.74 -10.32
N GLU A 4 -17.18 -15.27 -9.58
CA GLU A 4 -17.86 -14.54 -8.52
C GLU A 4 -16.78 -14.00 -7.58
N LEU A 5 -16.67 -12.67 -7.56
CA LEU A 5 -15.85 -11.90 -6.66
C LEU A 5 -16.24 -12.23 -5.21
N THR A 6 -15.62 -13.28 -4.67
CA THR A 6 -15.43 -13.41 -3.24
C THR A 6 -14.69 -12.16 -2.79
N SER A 7 -15.35 -11.28 -2.04
CA SER A 7 -14.67 -10.37 -1.13
C SER A 7 -13.59 -11.17 -0.41
N SER A 8 -12.34 -10.91 -0.77
CA SER A 8 -11.19 -11.78 -0.50
C SER A 8 -11.05 -12.06 0.99
N LYS A 9 -10.59 -13.26 1.34
CA LYS A 9 -10.25 -13.63 2.72
C LYS A 9 -9.35 -12.58 3.39
N LEU A 10 -8.47 -11.95 2.61
CA LEU A 10 -7.57 -10.90 3.09
C LEU A 10 -8.30 -9.58 3.35
N TYR A 11 -9.27 -9.19 2.52
CA TYR A 11 -10.10 -8.02 2.79
C TYR A 11 -10.96 -8.22 4.05
N HIS A 12 -11.51 -9.43 4.25
CA HIS A 12 -12.18 -9.77 5.51
C HIS A 12 -11.24 -9.72 6.72
N GLN A 13 -10.00 -10.17 6.56
CA GLN A 13 -8.98 -10.10 7.60
C GLN A 13 -8.60 -8.64 7.90
N LEU A 14 -8.48 -7.79 6.87
CA LEU A 14 -8.27 -6.35 7.02
C LEU A 14 -9.38 -5.71 7.85
N LEU A 15 -10.65 -6.03 7.57
CA LEU A 15 -11.80 -5.52 8.33
C LEU A 15 -11.80 -6.00 9.79
N LYS A 16 -11.40 -7.25 10.04
CA LYS A 16 -11.45 -7.87 11.37
C LYS A 16 -10.26 -7.50 12.26
N GLU A 17 -9.06 -7.54 11.71
CA GLU A 17 -7.80 -7.43 12.45
C GLU A 17 -7.16 -6.04 12.32
N GLY A 18 -7.51 -5.31 11.26
CA GLY A 18 -6.97 -4.00 10.94
C GLY A 18 -5.64 -4.05 10.18
N ALA A 19 -5.38 -3.01 9.39
CA ALA A 19 -4.21 -2.92 8.50
C ALA A 19 -2.86 -3.14 9.21
N SER A 20 -2.74 -2.70 10.46
CA SER A 20 -1.50 -2.83 11.23
C SER A 20 -1.12 -4.27 11.58
N LYS A 21 -2.07 -5.22 11.51
CA LYS A 21 -1.84 -6.64 11.77
C LYS A 21 -1.45 -7.44 10.53
N LEU A 22 -1.73 -6.91 9.34
CA LEU A 22 -1.34 -7.53 8.08
C LEU A 22 0.16 -7.34 7.84
N SER A 23 0.82 -8.35 7.30
CA SER A 23 2.17 -8.28 6.75
C SER A 23 2.21 -7.39 5.50
N ASN A 24 3.42 -7.01 5.07
CA ASN A 24 3.59 -6.19 3.87
C ASN A 24 3.05 -6.89 2.61
N SER A 25 3.25 -8.20 2.48
CA SER A 25 2.71 -8.98 1.36
C SER A 25 1.19 -9.06 1.38
N GLU A 26 0.57 -9.15 2.57
CA GLU A 26 -0.89 -9.15 2.70
C GLU A 26 -1.48 -7.77 2.37
N LEU A 27 -0.84 -6.69 2.79
CA LEU A 27 -1.26 -5.33 2.43
C LEU A 27 -1.19 -5.11 0.92
N ILE A 28 -0.12 -5.54 0.24
CA ILE A 28 -0.02 -5.46 -1.23
C ILE A 28 -1.14 -6.25 -1.89
N ALA A 29 -1.36 -7.50 -1.46
CA ALA A 29 -2.38 -8.35 -2.05
C ALA A 29 -3.78 -7.74 -1.94
N VAL A 30 -4.17 -7.19 -0.77
CA VAL A 30 -5.48 -6.54 -0.60
C VAL A 30 -5.64 -5.31 -1.49
N LEU A 31 -4.60 -4.47 -1.58
CA LEU A 31 -4.66 -3.27 -2.41
C LEU A 31 -4.76 -3.64 -3.90
N LEU A 32 -4.07 -4.69 -4.35
CA LEU A 32 -4.16 -5.16 -5.74
C LEU A 32 -5.52 -5.76 -6.07
N GLU A 33 -6.06 -6.62 -5.20
CA GLU A 33 -7.38 -7.23 -5.39
C GLU A 33 -8.51 -6.20 -5.52
N THR A 34 -8.30 -5.00 -4.97
CA THR A 34 -9.28 -3.91 -4.97
C THR A 34 -8.94 -2.80 -5.96
N THR A 35 -7.81 -2.90 -6.66
CA THR A 35 -7.43 -1.96 -7.71
C THR A 35 -8.07 -2.37 -9.05
N PRO A 36 -8.60 -1.42 -9.84
CA PRO A 36 -9.05 -1.68 -11.21
C PRO A 36 -7.96 -2.36 -12.07
N PRO A 37 -8.29 -3.33 -12.94
CA PRO A 37 -7.29 -4.09 -13.70
C PRO A 37 -6.35 -3.25 -14.56
N ASP A 38 -6.81 -2.10 -15.06
CA ASP A 38 -6.02 -1.15 -15.86
C ASP A 38 -4.99 -0.38 -15.02
N GLN A 39 -5.12 -0.38 -13.70
CA GLN A 39 -4.21 0.28 -12.76
C GLN A 39 -3.42 -0.70 -11.89
N GLU A 40 -3.73 -2.00 -11.93
CA GLU A 40 -3.14 -3.04 -11.09
C GLU A 40 -1.60 -3.05 -11.14
N MET A 41 -1.01 -3.00 -12.34
CA MET A 41 0.45 -2.96 -12.49
C MET A 41 1.09 -1.70 -11.89
N ARG A 42 0.42 -0.54 -12.01
CA ARG A 42 0.90 0.72 -11.44
C ARG A 42 0.83 0.66 -9.92
N THR A 43 -0.26 0.12 -9.38
CA THR A 43 -0.44 -0.11 -7.95
C THR A 43 0.58 -1.08 -7.38
N LEU A 44 0.85 -2.17 -8.07
CA LEU A 44 1.88 -3.12 -7.69
C LEU A 44 3.25 -2.45 -7.64
N GLY A 45 3.61 -1.68 -8.68
CA GLY A 45 4.90 -0.98 -8.74
C GLY A 45 5.10 -0.02 -7.57
N LEU A 46 4.12 0.85 -7.31
CA LEU A 46 4.23 1.87 -6.26
C LEU A 46 4.23 1.26 -4.85
N THR A 47 3.36 0.26 -4.59
CA THR A 47 3.35 -0.44 -3.30
C THR A 47 4.64 -1.23 -3.05
N TYR A 48 5.20 -1.85 -4.09
CA TYR A 48 6.48 -2.54 -4.03
C TYR A 48 7.64 -1.57 -3.75
N GLN A 49 7.68 -0.43 -4.44
CA GLN A 49 8.65 0.63 -4.20
C GLN A 49 8.63 1.12 -2.75
N LEU A 50 7.44 1.37 -2.21
CA LEU A 50 7.26 1.85 -0.84
C LEU A 50 7.72 0.83 0.23
N LEU A 51 7.34 -0.44 0.10
CA LEU A 51 7.59 -1.44 1.14
C LEU A 51 8.95 -2.15 1.00
N TYR A 52 9.35 -2.45 -0.23
CA TYR A 52 10.43 -3.40 -0.51
C TYR A 52 11.65 -2.76 -1.14
N GLU A 53 11.49 -1.81 -2.05
CA GLU A 53 12.67 -1.24 -2.71
C GLU A 53 13.60 -0.55 -1.71
N GLY A 54 14.88 -0.85 -1.88
CA GLY A 54 15.98 -0.24 -1.15
C GLY A 54 16.48 1.04 -1.80
N GLU A 55 15.76 1.56 -2.82
CA GLU A 55 16.07 2.81 -3.51
C GLU A 55 15.48 4.03 -2.81
N LEU A 56 14.46 3.85 -1.95
CA LEU A 56 14.00 4.89 -1.02
C LEU A 56 15.02 5.07 0.13
N ARG A 57 16.24 5.47 -0.23
CA ARG A 57 17.36 5.65 0.69
C ARG A 57 17.30 6.99 1.41
N ASP A 58 16.66 7.98 0.79
CA ASP A 58 16.42 9.28 1.38
C ASP A 58 14.95 9.71 1.30
N LEU A 59 14.64 10.79 2.01
CA LEU A 59 13.29 11.35 2.11
C LEU A 59 12.79 11.89 0.75
N ARG A 60 13.67 12.33 -0.13
CA ARG A 60 13.29 12.92 -1.42
C ARG A 60 12.71 11.87 -2.35
N ASP A 61 13.38 10.73 -2.45
CA ASP A 61 12.89 9.61 -3.26
C ASP A 61 11.54 9.10 -2.72
N PHE A 62 11.41 9.03 -1.39
CA PHE A 62 10.15 8.65 -0.74
C PHE A 62 9.01 9.61 -1.09
N LEU A 63 9.26 10.92 -1.01
CA LEU A 63 8.24 11.93 -1.33
C LEU A 63 7.82 11.86 -2.82
N GLY A 64 8.75 11.53 -3.72
CA GLY A 64 8.43 11.30 -5.13
C GLY A 64 7.46 10.13 -5.32
N VAL A 65 7.79 8.96 -4.78
CA VAL A 65 6.93 7.77 -4.88
C VAL A 65 5.60 7.96 -4.14
N LEU A 66 5.60 8.63 -2.98
CA LEU A 66 4.38 8.94 -2.24
C LEU A 66 3.47 9.87 -3.05
N SER A 67 4.03 10.89 -3.72
CA SER A 67 3.26 11.80 -4.56
C SER A 67 2.58 11.07 -5.71
N ASP A 68 3.32 10.20 -6.40
CA ASP A 68 2.75 9.35 -7.45
C ASP A 68 1.65 8.45 -6.88
N TRP A 69 1.90 7.84 -5.72
CA TRP A 69 0.94 6.96 -5.07
C TRP A 69 -0.38 7.67 -4.75
N LEU A 70 -0.31 8.85 -4.14
CA LEU A 70 -1.49 9.66 -3.84
C LEU A 70 -2.24 10.02 -5.12
N TYR A 71 -1.55 10.48 -6.16
CA TYR A 71 -2.19 10.82 -7.43
C TYR A 71 -2.95 9.65 -8.07
N TYR A 72 -2.36 8.45 -8.07
CA TYR A 72 -2.95 7.29 -8.74
C TYR A 72 -4.01 6.57 -7.92
N THR A 73 -3.96 6.64 -6.59
CA THR A 73 -4.80 5.76 -5.74
C THR A 73 -5.74 6.46 -4.79
N GLN A 74 -5.70 7.79 -4.75
CA GLN A 74 -6.62 8.57 -3.94
C GLN A 74 -8.08 8.20 -4.27
N ASP A 75 -8.49 8.30 -5.53
CA ASP A 75 -9.88 8.01 -5.92
C ASP A 75 -10.27 6.52 -5.76
N ILE A 76 -9.29 5.61 -5.76
CA ILE A 76 -9.53 4.16 -5.66
C ILE A 76 -9.90 3.76 -4.24
N PHE A 77 -9.15 4.28 -3.25
CA PHE A 77 -9.26 3.85 -1.86
C PHE A 77 -10.02 4.82 -0.97
N GLU A 78 -10.20 6.08 -1.39
CA GLU A 78 -10.88 7.11 -0.58
C GLU A 78 -12.34 6.75 -0.26
N ALA A 79 -13.01 6.00 -1.14
CA ALA A 79 -14.38 5.54 -0.92
C ALA A 79 -14.50 4.40 0.11
N ASP A 80 -13.40 3.73 0.46
CA ASP A 80 -13.39 2.59 1.38
C ASP A 80 -12.43 2.84 2.55
N GLU A 81 -12.99 3.08 3.74
CA GLU A 81 -12.22 3.40 4.94
C GLU A 81 -11.18 2.32 5.29
N ALA A 82 -11.46 1.04 5.02
CA ALA A 82 -10.53 -0.04 5.30
C ALA A 82 -9.34 -0.01 4.33
N LEU A 83 -9.61 0.22 3.04
CA LEU A 83 -8.55 0.37 2.02
C LEU A 83 -7.72 1.63 2.22
N LEU A 84 -8.35 2.74 2.62
CA LEU A 84 -7.64 3.95 3.00
C LEU A 84 -6.68 3.68 4.17
N LYS A 85 -7.14 2.99 5.21
CA LYS A 85 -6.29 2.58 6.35
C LYS A 85 -5.17 1.64 5.92
N ALA A 86 -5.42 0.72 5.00
CA ALA A 86 -4.38 -0.16 4.45
C ALA A 86 -3.32 0.64 3.67
N SER A 87 -3.74 1.58 2.81
CA SER A 87 -2.84 2.46 2.07
C SER A 87 -1.99 3.32 3.00
N LEU A 88 -2.61 3.92 4.03
CA LEU A 88 -1.88 4.71 5.04
C LEU A 88 -0.87 3.86 5.83
N GLU A 89 -1.21 2.61 6.13
CA GLU A 89 -0.29 1.70 6.82
C GLU A 89 0.95 1.38 5.96
N VAL A 90 0.75 1.18 4.64
CA VAL A 90 1.85 1.00 3.69
C VAL A 90 2.77 2.22 3.69
N GLN A 91 2.20 3.43 3.58
CA GLN A 91 2.95 4.68 3.59
C GLN A 91 3.70 4.89 4.91
N ARG A 92 3.07 4.58 6.06
CA ARG A 92 3.67 4.70 7.40
C ARG A 92 4.88 3.77 7.56
N ARG A 93 4.76 2.51 7.10
CA ARG A 93 5.86 1.53 7.16
C ARG A 93 7.02 1.95 6.27
N ALA A 94 6.72 2.40 5.05
CA ALA A 94 7.70 2.93 4.12
C ALA A 94 8.46 4.13 4.73
N LEU A 95 7.73 5.12 5.26
CA LEU A 95 8.34 6.29 5.92
C LEU A 95 9.23 5.88 7.10
N THR A 96 8.76 4.94 7.94
CA THR A 96 9.56 4.45 9.08
C THR A 96 10.88 3.83 8.63
N LYS A 97 10.86 3.06 7.53
CA LYS A 97 12.06 2.45 6.94
C LYS A 97 13.02 3.53 6.40
N VAL A 98 12.50 4.52 5.68
CA VAL A 98 13.30 5.63 5.12
C VAL A 98 13.97 6.45 6.22
N LEU A 99 13.22 6.81 7.26
CA LEU A 99 13.74 7.59 8.37
C LEU A 99 14.81 6.82 9.18
N ARG A 100 14.66 5.51 9.35
CA ARG A 100 15.71 4.65 9.92
C ARG A 100 16.96 4.61 9.04
N ASN A 101 16.81 4.44 7.73
CA ASN A 101 17.93 4.39 6.79
C ASN A 101 18.68 5.73 6.69
N SER A 102 17.97 6.85 6.87
CA SER A 102 18.54 8.19 6.84
C SER A 102 19.23 8.62 8.14
N ASN A 103 19.34 7.73 9.15
CA ASN A 103 19.74 8.08 10.53
C ASN A 103 18.90 9.21 11.16
N ALA A 104 17.69 9.44 10.66
CA ALA A 104 16.78 10.49 11.13
C ALA A 104 15.96 10.04 12.36
N ILE A 105 15.91 8.74 12.64
CA ILE A 105 15.36 8.16 13.86
C ILE A 105 16.45 7.27 14.48
N ILE A 106 16.88 7.62 15.70
CA ILE A 106 17.73 6.82 16.59
C ILE A 106 16.83 5.98 17.49
#